data_AF-A0A2W5TRX5-F1
#
_entry.id   AF-A0A2W5TRX5-F1
#
_cell.length_a   1.000
_cell.length_b   1.000
_cell.length_c   1.000
_cell.angle_alpha   90.00
_cell.angle_beta   90.00
_cell.angle_gamma   90.00
#
_symmetry.space_group_name_H-M   'P 1'
#
loop_
_entity.id
_entity.type
_entity.pdbx_description
1 polymer ?
#
loop_
_entity_poly.entity_id
_entity_poly.type
_entity_poly.pdbx_seq_one_letter_code
_entity_poly.pdbx_strand_id
1 'polypeptide(L)'
;MRWSDELREQLAAPECAREISEVPNDPERVAARRDVLRMQMCVAGEVLRVAHRVLLSASRGSMFERGYDMHGLKVGDRSLEVRLADDGLAIEVVRETGLVDTLRVEDSSVFDKHGNLIPYAEGYFGSLVLELAAR
;
A
#
# COMPACT_ATOMS: atom_id res chain seq x y z
N MET A 1 0.07 1.92 -25.89
CA MET A 1 0.09 3.04 -24.92
C MET A 1 0.79 2.56 -23.66
N ARG A 2 1.63 3.40 -23.05
CA ARG A 2 2.41 3.05 -21.85
C ARG A 2 1.64 3.52 -20.61
N TRP A 3 1.66 2.71 -19.55
CA TRP A 3 1.08 3.02 -18.23
C TRP A 3 1.54 4.37 -17.63
N SER A 4 2.66 4.91 -18.09
CA SER A 4 3.14 6.26 -17.75
C SER A 4 2.25 7.39 -18.29
N ASP A 5 1.47 7.12 -19.35
CA ASP A 5 0.56 8.08 -19.97
C ASP A 5 -0.81 8.08 -19.26
N GLU A 6 -1.28 6.92 -18.78
CA GLU A 6 -2.49 6.78 -17.94
C GLU A 6 -2.36 7.51 -16.60
N LEU A 7 -1.14 7.59 -16.03
CA LEU A 7 -0.85 8.31 -14.78
C LEU A 7 -1.10 9.82 -14.89
N ARG A 8 -1.01 10.41 -16.11
CA ARG A 8 -1.35 11.83 -16.34
C ARG A 8 -2.85 12.07 -16.50
N GLU A 9 -3.58 11.10 -17.02
CA GLU A 9 -5.03 11.19 -17.21
C GLU A 9 -5.79 11.05 -15.88
N GLN A 10 -5.27 10.28 -14.93
CA GLN A 10 -5.91 10.09 -13.62
C GLN A 10 -5.85 11.31 -12.67
N LEU A 11 -5.09 12.37 -13.02
CA LEU A 11 -4.98 13.60 -12.23
C LEU A 11 -6.08 14.65 -12.53
N ALA A 12 -7.12 14.30 -13.30
CA ALA A 12 -8.18 15.22 -13.69
C ALA A 12 -9.59 14.60 -13.56
N ALA A 13 -10.17 14.55 -12.35
CA ALA A 13 -11.61 14.77 -12.02
C ALA A 13 -12.06 14.09 -10.70
N PRO A 14 -13.11 14.61 -10.01
CA PRO A 14 -13.22 14.54 -8.54
C PRO A 14 -14.23 13.52 -7.97
N GLU A 15 -13.92 13.13 -6.72
CA GLU A 15 -14.72 12.68 -5.55
C GLU A 15 -16.07 11.96 -5.73
N CYS A 16 -16.20 10.82 -5.03
CA CYS A 16 -17.46 10.40 -4.41
C CYS A 16 -17.20 9.58 -3.13
N ALA A 17 -17.47 10.19 -1.98
CA ALA A 17 -17.65 9.53 -0.70
C ALA A 17 -19.07 8.95 -0.58
N ARG A 18 -19.24 7.84 0.14
CA ARG A 18 -20.54 7.46 0.72
C ARG A 18 -20.40 6.59 1.97
N GLU A 19 -21.44 6.71 2.79
CA GLU A 19 -21.52 6.52 4.25
C GLU A 19 -21.40 5.09 4.79
N ILE A 20 -21.00 5.11 6.06
CA ILE A 20 -20.72 4.03 7.02
C ILE A 20 -21.99 3.24 7.37
N SER A 21 -21.87 1.91 7.47
CA SER A 21 -22.79 1.07 8.24
C SER A 21 -22.00 0.11 9.12
N GLU A 22 -22.35 0.04 10.41
CA GLU A 22 -21.79 -0.94 11.34
C GLU A 22 -22.08 -2.37 10.84
N VAL A 23 -21.03 -3.17 10.63
CA VAL A 23 -21.15 -4.53 10.08
C VAL A 23 -20.95 -5.59 11.18
N PRO A 24 -21.84 -6.60 11.28
CA PRO A 24 -21.74 -7.70 12.24
C PRO A 24 -20.49 -8.58 12.06
N ASN A 25 -20.08 -9.25 13.14
CA ASN A 25 -19.01 -10.27 13.24
C ASN A 25 -19.36 -11.59 12.52
N ASP A 26 -19.68 -11.52 11.22
CA ASP A 26 -19.87 -12.70 10.38
C ASP A 26 -18.49 -13.26 9.94
N PRO A 27 -18.14 -14.51 10.27
CA PRO A 27 -16.87 -15.12 9.89
C PRO A 27 -16.56 -15.07 8.39
N GLU A 28 -17.57 -15.15 7.52
CA GLU A 28 -17.38 -15.07 6.07
C GLU A 28 -16.97 -13.66 5.63
N ARG A 29 -17.54 -12.62 6.25
CA ARG A 29 -17.15 -11.22 6.01
C ARG A 29 -15.72 -10.94 6.50
N VAL A 30 -15.33 -11.53 7.62
CA VAL A 30 -13.95 -11.43 8.15
C VAL A 30 -12.96 -12.08 7.18
N ALA A 31 -13.29 -13.26 6.64
CA ALA A 31 -12.47 -13.93 5.63
C ALA A 31 -12.33 -13.08 4.36
N ALA A 32 -13.44 -12.54 3.84
CA ALA A 32 -13.43 -11.67 2.66
C ALA A 32 -12.55 -10.41 2.86
N ARG A 33 -12.62 -9.77 4.04
CA ARG A 33 -11.75 -8.62 4.38
C ARG A 33 -10.27 -8.98 4.36
N ARG A 34 -9.91 -10.14 4.94
CA ARG A 34 -8.53 -10.64 4.90
C ARG A 34 -8.04 -10.87 3.48
N ASP A 35 -8.89 -11.43 2.61
CA ASP A 35 -8.50 -11.70 1.23
C ASP A 35 -8.28 -10.41 0.42
N VAL A 36 -9.08 -9.37 0.66
CA VAL A 36 -8.84 -8.03 0.09
C VAL A 36 -7.49 -7.49 0.54
N LEU A 37 -7.16 -7.55 1.83
CA LEU A 37 -5.88 -7.05 2.34
C LEU A 37 -4.69 -7.88 1.85
N ARG A 38 -4.80 -9.20 1.75
CA ARG A 38 -3.76 -10.05 1.14
C ARG A 38 -3.50 -9.67 -0.32
N MET A 39 -4.55 -9.35 -1.08
CA MET A 39 -4.40 -8.86 -2.44
C MET A 39 -3.67 -7.50 -2.47
N GLN A 40 -3.98 -6.58 -1.55
CA GLN A 40 -3.24 -5.32 -1.44
C GLN A 40 -1.77 -5.53 -1.05
N MET A 41 -1.48 -6.49 -0.18
CA MET A 41 -0.09 -6.87 0.15
C MET A 41 0.67 -7.37 -1.07
N CYS A 42 0.05 -8.21 -1.91
CA CYS A 42 0.65 -8.66 -3.17
C CYS A 42 1.00 -7.46 -4.08
N VAL A 43 0.09 -6.48 -4.19
CA VAL A 43 0.34 -5.24 -4.94
C VAL A 43 1.51 -4.46 -4.34
N ALA A 44 1.53 -4.26 -3.02
CA ALA A 44 2.64 -3.59 -2.33
C ALA A 44 3.98 -4.28 -2.60
N GLY A 45 4.04 -5.61 -2.47
CA GLY A 45 5.24 -6.39 -2.71
C GLY A 45 5.77 -6.25 -4.13
N GLU A 46 4.87 -6.24 -5.12
CA GLU A 46 5.24 -6.04 -6.53
C GLU A 46 5.75 -4.61 -6.79
N VAL A 47 5.09 -3.58 -6.23
CA VAL A 47 5.54 -2.18 -6.33
C VAL A 47 6.94 -2.00 -5.74
N LEU A 48 7.17 -2.49 -4.52
CA LEU A 48 8.47 -2.39 -3.83
C LEU A 48 9.56 -3.16 -4.59
N ARG A 49 9.24 -4.33 -5.14
CA ARG A 49 10.16 -5.13 -5.96
C ARG A 49 10.55 -4.42 -7.26
N VAL A 50 9.59 -3.79 -7.93
CA VAL A 50 9.84 -2.99 -9.14
C VAL A 50 10.69 -1.78 -8.80
N ALA A 51 10.34 -1.05 -7.74
CA ALA A 51 11.10 0.10 -7.25
C ALA A 51 12.56 -0.25 -6.97
N HIS A 52 12.81 -1.36 -6.28
CA HIS A 52 14.17 -1.85 -6.03
C HIS A 52 14.98 -2.04 -7.32
N ARG A 53 14.39 -2.68 -8.35
CA ARG A 53 15.06 -2.87 -9.65
C ARG A 53 15.38 -1.54 -10.32
N VAL A 54 14.45 -0.59 -10.28
CA VAL A 54 14.66 0.76 -10.84
C VAL A 54 15.78 1.49 -10.10
N LEU A 55 15.81 1.44 -8.78
CA LEU A 55 16.85 2.05 -7.95
C LEU A 55 18.23 1.46 -8.26
N LEU A 56 18.35 0.13 -8.33
CA LEU A 56 19.59 -0.55 -8.73
C LEU A 56 20.06 -0.13 -10.13
N SER A 57 19.14 -0.02 -11.10
CA SER A 57 19.48 0.42 -12.46
C SER A 57 19.97 1.87 -12.53
N ALA A 58 19.57 2.70 -11.58
CA ALA A 58 20.03 4.08 -11.41
C ALA A 58 21.30 4.16 -10.53
N SER A 59 21.96 3.04 -10.26
CA SER A 59 23.14 2.94 -9.37
C SER A 59 22.87 3.45 -7.95
N ARG A 60 21.62 3.42 -7.48
CA ARG A 60 21.25 3.73 -6.10
C ARG A 60 21.21 2.44 -5.28
N GLY A 61 22.08 2.37 -4.27
CA GLY A 61 22.08 1.26 -3.32
C GLY A 61 20.72 1.13 -2.64
N SER A 62 20.11 -0.05 -2.76
CA SER A 62 18.84 -0.37 -2.11
C SER A 62 18.80 -1.84 -1.71
N MET A 63 17.99 -2.15 -0.70
CA MET A 63 17.74 -3.52 -0.25
C MET A 63 16.23 -3.77 -0.29
N PHE A 64 15.84 -4.93 -0.81
CA PHE A 64 14.45 -5.37 -0.83
C PHE A 64 14.29 -6.65 -0.02
N GLU A 65 13.28 -6.67 0.85
CA GLU A 65 12.91 -7.82 1.66
C GLU A 65 11.49 -8.26 1.32
N ARG A 66 11.34 -9.57 1.10
CA ARG A 66 10.05 -10.19 0.82
C ARG A 66 9.78 -11.30 1.83
N GLY A 67 8.85 -11.05 2.74
CA GLY A 67 8.22 -12.04 3.60
C GLY A 67 6.82 -12.41 3.13
N TYR A 68 6.18 -13.32 3.88
CA TYR A 68 4.78 -13.70 3.67
C TYR A 68 3.83 -12.57 4.13
N ASP A 69 4.08 -12.04 5.33
CA ASP A 69 3.26 -10.99 5.96
C ASP A 69 3.91 -9.61 5.95
N MET A 70 5.10 -9.46 5.34
CA MET A 70 5.85 -8.20 5.34
C MET A 70 6.65 -8.03 4.05
N HIS A 71 6.68 -6.80 3.54
CA HIS A 71 7.54 -6.39 2.43
C HIS A 71 8.27 -5.11 2.82
N GLY A 72 9.59 -5.07 2.56
CA GLY A 72 10.46 -3.97 2.96
C GLY A 72 11.30 -3.44 1.81
N LEU A 73 11.48 -2.13 1.75
CA LEU A 73 12.40 -1.45 0.84
C LEU A 73 13.25 -0.45 1.62
N LYS A 74 14.57 -0.59 1.55
CA LYS A 74 15.53 0.31 2.20
C LYS A 74 16.39 1.03 1.15
N VAL A 75 16.58 2.34 1.34
CA VAL A 75 17.42 3.20 0.49
C VAL A 75 18.28 4.09 1.39
N GLY A 76 19.57 3.79 1.48
CA GLY A 76 20.46 4.42 2.48
C GLY A 76 19.96 4.15 3.90
N ASP A 77 19.76 5.20 4.68
CA ASP A 77 19.26 5.12 6.06
C ASP A 77 17.74 5.14 6.18
N ARG A 78 17.01 5.25 5.05
CA ARG A 78 15.54 5.34 5.03
C ARG A 78 14.93 3.99 4.69
N SER A 79 13.77 3.69 5.28
CA SER A 79 13.05 2.45 5.01
C SER A 79 11.55 2.68 4.83
N LEU A 80 10.96 1.77 4.07
CA LEU A 80 9.52 1.61 3.95
C LEU A 80 9.20 0.14 4.14
N GLU A 81 8.37 -0.17 5.12
CA GLU A 81 7.86 -1.50 5.40
C GLU A 81 6.34 -1.49 5.29
N VAL A 82 5.79 -2.53 4.67
CA VAL A 82 4.36 -2.78 4.56
C VAL A 82 4.13 -4.16 5.15
N ARG A 83 3.28 -4.27 6.17
CA ARG A 83 3.06 -5.54 6.88
C ARG A 83 1.59 -5.78 7.22
N LEU A 84 1.19 -7.04 7.24
CA LEU A 84 -0.11 -7.44 7.80
C LEU A 84 -0.07 -7.32 9.33
N ALA A 85 -1.17 -6.84 9.88
CA ALA A 85 -1.42 -6.73 11.32
C ALA A 85 -2.83 -7.23 11.65
N ASP A 86 -3.15 -7.32 12.94
CA ASP A 86 -4.47 -7.72 13.45
C ASP A 86 -4.99 -9.02 12.81
N ASP A 87 -4.17 -10.07 12.77
CA ASP A 87 -4.46 -11.34 12.11
C ASP A 87 -4.91 -11.19 10.65
N GLY A 88 -4.29 -10.25 9.92
CA GLY A 88 -4.58 -9.94 8.52
C GLY A 88 -5.80 -9.05 8.30
N LEU A 89 -6.29 -8.37 9.33
CA LEU A 89 -7.41 -7.41 9.24
C LEU A 89 -6.95 -5.96 9.12
N ALA A 90 -5.64 -5.72 9.14
CA ALA A 90 -5.05 -4.44 8.81
C ALA A 90 -3.76 -4.63 8.02
N ILE A 91 -3.38 -3.59 7.27
CA ILE A 91 -2.01 -3.40 6.77
C ILE A 91 -1.42 -2.19 7.49
N GLU A 92 -0.23 -2.34 8.06
CA GLU A 92 0.54 -1.23 8.59
C GLU A 92 1.61 -0.80 7.60
N VAL A 93 1.73 0.52 7.43
CA VAL A 93 2.81 1.15 6.69
C VAL A 93 3.75 1.80 7.68
N VAL A 94 5.00 1.37 7.70
CA VAL A 94 6.02 1.76 8.68
C VAL A 94 7.22 2.37 7.96
N ARG A 95 7.75 3.45 8.50
CA ARG A 95 9.03 4.05 8.09
C ARG A 95 10.04 3.97 9.23
N GLU A 96 11.26 4.40 8.98
CA GLU A 96 12.31 4.50 10.01
C GLU A 96 11.88 5.33 11.25
N THR A 97 10.92 6.25 11.07
CA THR A 97 10.38 7.09 12.13
C THR A 97 9.19 6.49 12.89
N GLY A 98 8.70 5.31 12.48
CA GLY A 98 7.57 4.62 13.10
C GLY A 98 6.38 4.41 12.16
N LEU A 99 5.22 4.11 12.76
CA LEU A 99 3.97 3.85 12.04
C LEU A 99 3.49 5.11 11.32
N VAL A 100 3.37 5.02 10.00
CA VAL A 100 2.90 6.09 9.13
C VAL A 100 1.41 5.97 8.86
N ASP A 101 0.93 4.76 8.58
CA ASP A 101 -0.46 4.54 8.19
C ASP A 101 -0.96 3.15 8.55
N THR A 102 -2.28 3.01 8.60
CA THR A 102 -2.97 1.74 8.80
C THR A 102 -4.11 1.64 7.81
N LEU A 103 -4.05 0.65 6.91
CA LEU A 103 -5.10 0.38 5.94
C LEU A 103 -6.06 -0.69 6.48
N ARG A 104 -7.36 -0.44 6.34
CA ARG A 104 -8.43 -1.34 6.76
C ARG A 104 -9.48 -1.50 5.68
N VAL A 105 -10.26 -2.58 5.76
CA VAL A 105 -11.34 -2.84 4.81
C VAL A 105 -12.70 -2.61 5.44
N GLU A 106 -13.46 -1.71 4.84
CA GLU A 106 -14.85 -1.42 5.16
C GLU A 106 -15.67 -1.60 3.89
N ASP A 107 -16.74 -2.39 3.94
CA ASP A 107 -17.63 -2.67 2.80
C ASP A 107 -16.90 -2.99 1.47
N SER A 108 -15.85 -3.81 1.57
CA SER A 108 -14.99 -4.26 0.44
C SER A 108 -14.09 -3.17 -0.15
N SER A 109 -14.06 -1.98 0.44
CA SER A 109 -13.20 -0.87 0.07
C SER A 109 -12.08 -0.69 1.09
N VAL A 110 -10.93 -0.19 0.65
CA VAL A 110 -9.75 -0.01 1.50
C VAL A 110 -9.66 1.45 1.93
N PHE A 111 -9.48 1.70 3.22
CA PHE A 111 -9.38 3.03 3.80
C PHE A 111 -8.10 3.19 4.61
N ASP A 112 -7.54 4.40 4.61
CA ASP A 112 -6.41 4.76 5.47
C ASP A 112 -6.85 5.09 6.91
N LYS A 113 -5.89 5.41 7.79
CA LYS A 113 -6.19 5.76 9.19
C LYS A 113 -7.02 7.03 9.36
N HIS A 114 -7.13 7.86 8.31
CA HIS A 114 -7.88 9.11 8.29
C HIS A 114 -9.29 8.92 7.72
N GLY A 115 -9.64 7.71 7.27
CA GLY A 115 -10.91 7.41 6.63
C GLY A 115 -10.97 7.79 5.15
N ASN A 116 -9.83 8.08 4.52
CA ASN A 116 -9.79 8.32 3.08
C ASN A 116 -9.82 6.99 2.34
N LEU A 117 -10.67 6.92 1.33
CA LEU A 117 -10.71 5.79 0.41
C LEU A 117 -9.38 5.70 -0.36
N ILE A 118 -8.83 4.49 -0.45
CA ILE A 118 -7.69 4.15 -1.30
C ILE A 118 -8.22 3.44 -2.56
N PRO A 119 -8.53 4.18 -3.63
CA PRO A 119 -9.13 3.59 -4.83
C PRO A 119 -8.14 2.72 -5.62
N TYR A 120 -6.84 3.05 -5.55
CA TYR A 120 -5.77 2.39 -6.31
C TYR A 120 -4.55 2.15 -5.43
N ALA A 121 -4.38 0.90 -4.97
CA ALA A 121 -3.27 0.55 -4.09
C ALA A 121 -1.89 0.72 -4.75
N GLU A 122 -1.77 0.45 -6.05
CA GLU A 122 -0.51 0.65 -6.78
C GLU A 122 -0.07 2.12 -6.72
N GLY A 123 -1.00 3.07 -6.93
CA GLY A 123 -0.72 4.50 -6.84
C GLY A 123 -0.37 4.96 -5.42
N TYR A 124 -1.07 4.41 -4.42
CA TYR A 124 -0.79 4.67 -3.01
C TYR A 124 0.63 4.21 -2.62
N PHE A 125 0.97 2.94 -2.86
CA PHE A 125 2.31 2.41 -2.53
C PHE A 125 3.41 3.05 -3.40
N GLY A 126 3.11 3.36 -4.66
CA GLY A 126 4.01 4.07 -5.56
C GLY A 126 4.39 5.45 -5.03
N SER A 127 3.43 6.19 -4.48
CA SER A 127 3.68 7.51 -3.86
C SER A 127 4.61 7.41 -2.65
N LEU A 128 4.41 6.40 -1.79
CA LEU A 128 5.29 6.14 -0.65
C LEU A 128 6.74 5.82 -1.06
N VAL A 129 6.90 5.07 -2.16
CA VAL A 129 8.21 4.78 -2.76
C VAL A 129 8.86 6.05 -3.33
N LEU A 130 8.10 6.89 -4.03
CA LEU A 130 8.62 8.16 -4.54
C LEU A 130 9.11 9.06 -3.41
N GLU A 131 8.36 9.16 -2.31
CA GLU A 131 8.78 9.88 -1.11
C GLU A 131 10.03 9.29 -0.47
N LEU A 132 10.15 7.96 -0.45
CA LEU A 132 11.35 7.26 0.04
C LEU A 132 12.58 7.58 -0.83
N ALA A 133 12.40 7.65 -2.15
CA ALA A 133 13.47 7.89 -3.10
C ALA A 133 13.78 9.38 -3.35
N ALA A 134 12.87 10.30 -3.02
CA ALA A 134 13.05 11.74 -3.18
C ALA A 134 14.06 12.26 -2.15
N ARG A 135 15.35 12.18 -2.52
CA ARG A 135 16.53 12.91 -1.99
C ARG A 135 17.78 12.40 -2.68
#